data_AF-A0AAU0U6Y6-F1
#
_entry.id   AF-A0AAU0U6Y6-F1
#
_cell.length_a   1.000
_cell.length_b   1.000
_cell.length_c   1.000
_cell.angle_alpha   90.00
_cell.angle_beta   90.00
_cell.angle_gamma   90.00
#
_symmetry.space_group_name_H-M   'P 1'
#
loop_
_entity.id
_entity.type
_entity.pdbx_description
1 polymer ?
#
loop_
_entity_poly.entity_id
_entity_poly.type
_entity_poly.pdbx_seq_one_letter_code
_entity_poly.pdbx_strand_id
1 'polypeptide(L)'
;MTFSDTLLIGAYLPGFSFYKTEIDNLDLSDAELTDADFRHAVFVGGSLANARVNGARFDNADLRDTSLQGLKLTDAKLFKGSIISRAQAGMLLSGLGLTVA
;
A
#
# COMPACT_ATOMS: atom_id res chain seq x y z
N MET A 1 -7.04 14.01 8.11
CA MET A 1 -7.83 13.87 6.87
C MET A 1 -8.42 12.48 6.90
N THR A 2 -9.64 12.27 6.42
CA THR A 2 -10.26 10.96 6.33
C THR A 2 -10.58 10.70 4.87
N PHE A 3 -10.28 9.49 4.39
CA PHE A 3 -10.68 9.02 3.07
C PHE A 3 -11.67 7.89 3.28
N SER A 4 -12.87 8.06 2.75
CA SER A 4 -13.94 7.06 2.80
C SER A 4 -14.54 6.97 1.40
N ASP A 5 -14.61 5.76 0.85
CA ASP A 5 -15.21 5.47 -0.47
C ASP A 5 -14.70 6.41 -1.58
N THR A 6 -13.38 6.63 -1.61
CA THR A 6 -12.74 7.61 -2.49
C THR A 6 -11.97 6.89 -3.60
N LEU A 7 -12.07 7.41 -4.83
CA LEU A 7 -11.33 6.89 -5.99
C LEU A 7 -10.24 7.89 -6.39
N LEU A 8 -8.98 7.46 -6.29
CA LEU A 8 -7.77 8.17 -6.74
C LEU A 8 -6.95 7.28 -7.69
N ILE A 9 -7.65 6.52 -8.52
CA ILE A 9 -7.05 5.61 -9.52
C ILE A 9 -6.16 6.43 -10.47
N GLY A 10 -4.90 6.03 -10.62
CA GLY A 10 -3.93 6.71 -11.48
C GLY A 10 -3.52 8.11 -11.00
N ALA A 11 -3.87 8.51 -9.78
CA ALA A 11 -3.55 9.84 -9.26
C ALA A 11 -2.03 10.05 -9.14
N TYR A 12 -1.60 11.31 -9.31
CA TYR A 12 -0.22 11.73 -9.11
C TYR A 12 -0.06 12.38 -7.72
N LEU A 13 0.47 11.62 -6.76
CA LEU A 13 0.54 11.99 -5.33
C LEU A 13 1.94 11.78 -4.72
N PRO A 14 3.04 12.17 -5.40
CA PRO A 14 4.37 11.97 -4.84
C PRO A 14 4.56 12.78 -3.55
N GLY A 15 5.17 12.16 -2.55
CA GLY A 15 5.42 12.77 -1.24
C GLY A 15 4.16 13.05 -0.40
N PHE A 16 2.97 12.67 -0.87
CA PHE A 16 1.73 12.90 -0.12
C PHE A 16 1.75 12.10 1.19
N SER A 17 1.25 12.72 2.26
CA SER A 17 1.25 12.11 3.58
C SER A 17 -0.12 11.57 3.95
N PHE A 18 -0.18 10.26 4.16
CA PHE A 18 -1.25 9.50 4.81
C PHE A 18 -0.87 9.12 6.25
N TYR A 19 0.11 9.80 6.85
CA TYR A 19 0.63 9.47 8.18
C TYR A 19 -0.48 9.41 9.23
N LYS A 20 -0.58 8.28 9.93
CA LYS A 20 -1.62 8.02 10.96
C LYS A 20 -3.06 8.28 10.49
N THR A 21 -3.34 8.05 9.19
CA THR A 21 -4.68 8.21 8.64
C THR A 21 -5.43 6.88 8.67
N GLU A 22 -6.70 6.94 9.04
CA GLU A 22 -7.66 5.86 8.79
C GLU A 22 -8.20 6.00 7.37
N ILE A 23 -8.08 4.93 6.60
CA ILE A 23 -8.35 4.88 5.16
C ILE A 23 -9.40 3.81 4.93
N ASP A 24 -10.62 4.22 4.61
CA ASP A 24 -11.76 3.34 4.36
C ASP A 24 -12.06 3.32 2.86
N ASN A 25 -11.94 2.15 2.22
CA ASN A 25 -12.23 1.95 0.80
C ASN A 25 -11.61 2.99 -0.16
N LEU A 26 -10.37 3.41 0.08
CA LEU A 26 -9.63 4.27 -0.84
C LEU A 26 -8.99 3.44 -1.96
N ASP A 27 -9.32 3.76 -3.21
CA ASP A 27 -8.69 3.15 -4.38
C ASP A 27 -7.55 4.02 -4.91
N LEU A 28 -6.32 3.55 -4.73
CA LEU A 28 -5.07 4.12 -5.25
C LEU A 28 -4.46 3.22 -6.33
N SER A 29 -5.27 2.40 -7.00
CA SER A 29 -4.78 1.53 -8.08
C SER A 29 -4.09 2.36 -9.16
N ASP A 30 -2.95 1.87 -9.66
CA ASP A 30 -2.11 2.52 -10.68
C ASP A 30 -1.59 3.93 -10.33
N ALA A 31 -1.77 4.40 -9.09
CA ALA A 31 -1.33 5.73 -8.66
C ALA A 31 0.20 5.87 -8.57
N GLU A 32 0.70 7.09 -8.76
CA GLU A 32 2.09 7.46 -8.49
C GLU A 32 2.22 8.00 -7.06
N LEU A 33 2.87 7.20 -6.21
CA LEU A 33 3.02 7.40 -4.77
C LEU A 33 4.49 7.46 -4.36
N THR A 34 5.40 7.78 -5.29
CA THR A 34 6.83 7.92 -4.97
C THR A 34 7.03 8.83 -3.76
N ASP A 35 7.81 8.37 -2.79
CA ASP A 35 8.10 9.03 -1.51
C ASP A 35 6.89 9.37 -0.61
N ALA A 36 5.70 8.81 -0.89
CA ALA A 36 4.52 9.00 -0.04
C ALA A 36 4.72 8.40 1.37
N ASP A 37 4.06 8.99 2.36
CA ASP A 37 4.18 8.57 3.76
C ASP A 37 2.90 7.89 4.25
N PHE A 38 2.91 6.56 4.31
CA PHE A 38 1.85 5.72 4.87
C PHE A 38 2.16 5.20 6.27
N ARG A 39 3.16 5.75 6.97
CA ARG A 39 3.55 5.22 8.28
C ARG A 39 2.38 5.32 9.26
N HIS A 40 2.11 4.23 9.96
CA HIS A 40 0.98 4.09 10.88
C HIS A 40 -0.40 4.32 10.26
N ALA A 41 -0.53 4.32 8.93
CA ALA A 41 -1.84 4.32 8.29
C ALA A 41 -2.56 3.00 8.58
N VAL A 42 -3.89 3.07 8.70
CA VAL A 42 -4.74 1.89 8.89
C VAL A 42 -5.71 1.84 7.72
N PHE A 43 -5.60 0.80 6.91
CA PHE A 43 -6.52 0.55 5.83
C PHE A 43 -7.66 -0.38 6.29
N VAL A 44 -8.86 -0.05 5.85
CA VAL A 44 -10.06 -0.87 5.95
C VAL A 44 -10.58 -0.99 4.52
N GLY A 45 -10.08 -2.00 3.79
CA GLY A 45 -10.39 -2.17 2.37
C GLY A 45 -9.51 -1.36 1.41
N GLY A 46 -10.05 -1.08 0.22
CA GLY A 46 -9.39 -0.29 -0.83
C GLY A 46 -8.36 -1.07 -1.66
N SER A 47 -7.55 -0.33 -2.43
CA SER A 47 -6.58 -0.92 -3.34
C SER A 47 -5.33 -0.06 -3.50
N LEU A 48 -4.17 -0.72 -3.50
CA LEU A 48 -2.86 -0.21 -3.92
C LEU A 48 -2.38 -0.98 -5.17
N ALA A 49 -3.29 -1.60 -5.91
CA ALA A 49 -2.93 -2.48 -7.02
C ALA A 49 -2.08 -1.74 -8.06
N ASN A 50 -0.95 -2.33 -8.44
CA ASN A 50 0.03 -1.78 -9.39
C ASN A 50 0.57 -0.37 -9.06
N ALA A 51 0.30 0.18 -7.87
CA ALA A 51 0.73 1.52 -7.52
C ALA A 51 2.27 1.64 -7.52
N ARG A 52 2.79 2.80 -7.91
CA ARG A 52 4.22 3.07 -7.92
C ARG A 52 4.63 3.66 -6.58
N VAL A 53 5.30 2.86 -5.76
CA VAL A 53 5.61 3.18 -4.35
C VAL A 53 7.10 3.33 -4.07
N ASN A 54 7.89 3.77 -5.06
CA ASN A 54 9.35 3.92 -4.88
C ASN A 54 9.63 4.93 -3.75
N GLY A 55 10.37 4.52 -2.71
CA GLY A 55 10.66 5.37 -1.56
C GLY A 55 9.49 5.61 -0.61
N ALA A 56 8.28 5.14 -0.93
CA ALA A 56 7.11 5.29 -0.06
C ALA A 56 7.27 4.47 1.22
N ARG A 57 6.88 5.05 2.35
CA ARG A 57 7.11 4.48 3.68
C ARG A 57 5.84 3.91 4.26
N PHE A 58 5.84 2.62 4.59
CA PHE A 58 4.73 1.88 5.20
C PHE A 58 5.08 1.40 6.62
N ASP A 59 6.04 2.03 7.30
CA ASP A 59 6.46 1.62 8.64
C ASP A 59 5.24 1.53 9.58
N ASN A 60 5.01 0.35 10.18
CA ASN A 60 3.88 0.08 11.08
C ASN A 60 2.49 0.36 10.50
N ALA A 61 2.34 0.38 9.18
CA ALA A 61 1.02 0.48 8.54
C ALA A 61 0.24 -0.83 8.69
N ASP A 62 -1.07 -0.75 8.91
CA ASP A 62 -1.95 -1.89 8.79
C ASP A 62 -2.56 -1.89 7.39
N LEU A 63 -2.11 -2.82 6.55
CA LEU A 63 -2.53 -2.94 5.15
C LEU A 63 -3.53 -4.08 4.97
N ARG A 64 -4.01 -4.72 6.05
CA ARG A 64 -4.98 -5.81 5.94
C ARG A 64 -6.22 -5.33 5.18
N ASP A 65 -6.84 -6.25 4.45
CA ASP A 65 -8.03 -6.01 3.63
C ASP A 65 -7.87 -5.08 2.40
N THR A 66 -6.68 -4.51 2.16
CA THR A 66 -6.36 -3.77 0.92
C THR A 66 -5.85 -4.69 -0.19
N SER A 67 -6.27 -4.46 -1.44
CA SER A 67 -5.65 -5.16 -2.57
C SER A 67 -4.20 -4.68 -2.79
N LEU A 68 -3.24 -5.61 -2.75
CA LEU A 68 -1.82 -5.36 -3.06
C LEU A 68 -1.40 -6.00 -4.39
N GLN A 69 -2.37 -6.34 -5.24
CA GLN A 69 -2.12 -7.05 -6.50
C GLN A 69 -1.13 -6.27 -7.38
N GLY A 70 -0.05 -6.92 -7.80
CA GLY A 70 0.97 -6.29 -8.66
C GLY A 70 1.83 -5.21 -7.99
N LEU A 71 1.62 -4.91 -6.69
CA LEU A 71 2.48 -4.03 -5.93
C LEU A 71 3.89 -4.65 -5.82
N LYS A 72 4.91 -3.89 -6.21
CA LYS A 72 6.30 -4.36 -6.20
C LYS A 72 7.03 -3.89 -4.94
N LEU A 73 7.57 -4.83 -4.17
CA LEU A 73 8.48 -4.53 -3.07
C LEU A 73 9.86 -4.15 -3.61
N THR A 74 10.12 -2.86 -3.78
CA THR A 74 11.43 -2.36 -4.24
C THR A 74 12.46 -2.29 -3.11
N ASP A 75 12.02 -1.94 -1.90
CA ASP A 75 12.79 -2.07 -0.66
C ASP A 75 11.88 -2.54 0.48
N ALA A 76 12.04 -3.80 0.89
CA ALA A 76 11.25 -4.38 1.97
C ALA A 76 11.43 -3.67 3.33
N LYS A 77 12.53 -2.92 3.53
CA LYS A 77 12.75 -2.14 4.76
C LYS A 77 11.73 -1.03 4.92
N LEU A 78 11.16 -0.51 3.84
CA LEU A 78 10.12 0.52 3.86
C LEU A 78 8.79 0.01 4.43
N PHE A 79 8.63 -1.30 4.54
CA PHE A 79 7.44 -1.97 5.09
C PHE A 79 7.67 -2.49 6.51
N LYS A 80 8.74 -2.05 7.19
CA LYS A 80 9.11 -2.53 8.52
C LYS A 80 7.93 -2.41 9.51
N GLY A 81 7.54 -3.53 10.11
CA GLY A 81 6.46 -3.58 11.10
C GLY A 81 5.06 -3.43 10.51
N SER A 82 4.91 -3.33 9.19
CA SER A 82 3.59 -3.36 8.56
C SER A 82 2.90 -4.70 8.79
N ILE A 83 1.58 -4.67 8.83
CA ILE A 83 0.73 -5.83 9.03
C ILE A 83 0.06 -6.16 7.70
N ILE A 84 0.19 -7.41 7.26
CA ILE A 84 -0.43 -7.95 6.05
C ILE A 84 -1.05 -9.32 6.36
N SER A 85 -2.03 -9.72 5.55
CA SER A 85 -2.63 -11.05 5.56
C SER A 85 -1.75 -12.09 4.86
N ARG A 86 -2.08 -13.38 5.05
CA ARG A 86 -1.41 -14.49 4.33
C ARG A 86 -1.57 -14.39 2.81
N ALA A 87 -2.76 -13.97 2.36
CA ALA A 87 -3.04 -13.78 0.93
C ALA A 87 -2.14 -12.68 0.34
N GLN A 88 -2.01 -11.56 1.04
CA GLN A 88 -1.14 -10.45 0.63
C GLN A 88 0.34 -10.83 0.65
N ALA A 89 0.77 -11.65 1.60
CA ALA A 89 2.13 -12.20 1.57
C ALA A 89 2.39 -12.97 0.27
N GLY A 90 1.44 -13.80 -0.17
CA GLY A 90 1.50 -14.48 -1.48
C GLY A 90 1.63 -13.51 -2.66
N MET A 91 0.80 -12.46 -2.69
CA MET A 91 0.84 -11.43 -3.74
C MET A 91 2.22 -10.75 -3.81
N LEU A 92 2.73 -10.26 -2.68
CA LEU A 92 4.00 -9.54 -2.61
C LEU A 92 5.20 -10.45 -2.93
N LEU A 93 5.21 -11.68 -2.40
CA LEU A 93 6.28 -12.65 -2.64
C LEU A 93 6.31 -13.12 -4.11
N SER A 94 5.15 -13.25 -4.76
CA SER A 94 5.09 -13.52 -6.20
C SER A 94 5.74 -12.42 -7.03
N GLY A 95 5.63 -11.16 -6.59
CA GLY A 95 6.30 -10.02 -7.21
C GLY A 95 7.83 -10.07 -7.12
N LEU A 96 8.36 -10.85 -6.17
CA LEU A 96 9.79 -11.17 -6.04
C LEU A 96 10.18 -12.47 -6.77
N GLY A 97 9.24 -13.11 -7.49
CA GLY A 97 9.45 -14.39 -8.16
C GLY A 97 9.41 -15.60 -7.22
N LEU A 98 8.98 -15.43 -5.97
CA LEU A 98 8.83 -16.53 -5.01
C LEU A 98 7.44 -17.15 -5.12
N THR A 99 7.36 -18.48 -5.03
CA THR A 99 6.08 -19.19 -4.95
C THR A 99 5.77 -19.51 -3.50
N VAL A 100 4.54 -19.18 -3.07
CA VAL A 100 4.01 -19.59 -1.76
C VAL A 100 3.21 -20.88 -1.98
N ALA A 101 3.50 -21.93 -1.19
CA ALA A 101 2.88 -23.25 -1.27
C ALA A 101 1.84 -23.47 -0.18
#